data_AF-A0A8H7WF03-F1
#
_entry.id   AF-A0A8H7WF03-F1
#
_cell.length_a   1.000
_cell.length_b   1.000
_cell.length_c   1.000
_cell.angle_alpha   90.00
_cell.angle_beta   90.00
_cell.angle_gamma   90.00
#
_symmetry.space_group_name_H-M   'P 1'
#
loop_
_entity.id
_entity.type
_entity.pdbx_description
1 polymer ?
#
loop_
_entity_poly.entity_id
_entity_poly.type
_entity_poly.pdbx_seq_one_letter_code
_entity_poly.pdbx_strand_id
1 'polypeptide(L)'
;MLLSRCLLWLTGTLGALSALSTSGIEDLVKRRLPNHVDNFEFHLLENWTTTVENDAYRVSALENGRILVEGNTLSALSSGLHRYLTDTLHVDIWWFIGSRLDVGLEDLPVLNVPMNGSSIVPWRYHFNTVTFSYTTAFWTWNEWELELDWLALRGVNLPLAWVGYEKILVEIYRELGMTDTEILSFFSGPAYQSWNRFGNIQGSWNGELPMEWIDAQSELQKNITRRMVELGMTPVLPCFTGFVPPAIRRVLPNAMVVNGSSWGALPTQYTNVTFLQPLDPAFTMMQKSFISKQTALYGNITHIYTLDQYNENNPESGDLEYLRSVSHNTWQSLKAADSDAVWMMQGWLFFALSAFWTEERIEAYLGGVGNDKDMLIIDIFSESAPQWQRTKSYFGKPWIWCQLHNFGGNMGLYGQIEDVTVNPIEALADSKSLIGFGLTMEAQEGNEIMYDLLLDQAWSASPIDTETYFHNWVFRRYSGTGEISKEVYTAWGEIRATVYNNTNSSIIAVTKSIFELSPSIRNMLHLQGPDGTHSTIIAYDPADLISV
;
A
#
# COMPACT_ATOMS: atom_id res chain seq x y z
N MET A 1 43.76 -6.31 -48.52
CA MET A 1 42.97 -7.57 -48.44
C MET A 1 43.60 -8.37 -47.30
N LEU A 2 42.97 -8.69 -46.18
CA LEU A 2 41.55 -8.80 -45.83
C LEU A 2 41.22 -7.95 -44.59
N LEU A 3 40.04 -7.34 -44.64
CA LEU A 3 39.29 -6.83 -43.50
C LEU A 3 38.72 -7.99 -42.67
N SER A 4 38.71 -7.88 -41.34
CA SER A 4 37.47 -8.06 -40.56
C SER A 4 37.65 -7.88 -39.05
N ARG A 5 36.87 -6.92 -38.53
CA ARG A 5 36.07 -6.99 -37.30
C ARG A 5 36.79 -6.99 -35.95
N CYS A 6 37.15 -5.79 -35.51
CA CYS A 6 36.99 -5.39 -34.11
C CYS A 6 35.82 -4.39 -34.04
N LEU A 7 34.59 -4.89 -33.90
CA LEU A 7 33.50 -4.11 -33.30
C LEU A 7 33.56 -4.37 -31.80
N LEU A 8 34.19 -3.46 -31.06
CA LEU A 8 33.99 -3.36 -29.62
C LEU A 8 32.56 -2.88 -29.39
N TRP A 9 31.75 -3.75 -28.78
CA TRP A 9 30.43 -3.42 -28.25
C TRP A 9 30.57 -2.37 -27.14
N LEU A 10 30.31 -1.11 -27.50
CA LEU A 10 29.93 -0.04 -26.58
C LEU A 10 28.41 -0.14 -26.38
N THR A 11 27.98 -1.12 -25.59
CA THR A 11 26.60 -1.21 -25.09
C THR A 11 26.68 -1.67 -23.64
N GLY A 12 26.82 -0.71 -22.72
CA GLY A 12 26.99 -1.03 -21.32
C GLY A 12 27.02 0.18 -20.39
N THR A 13 26.29 1.25 -20.73
CA THR A 13 26.06 2.42 -19.86
C THR A 13 24.83 3.20 -20.34
N LEU A 14 23.69 2.52 -20.47
CA LEU A 14 22.39 3.16 -20.79
C LEU A 14 21.29 2.75 -19.80
N GLY A 15 21.67 2.33 -18.59
CA GLY A 15 20.75 1.87 -17.54
C GLY A 15 20.81 2.62 -16.22
N ALA A 16 21.49 3.77 -16.13
CA ALA A 16 21.65 4.50 -14.86
C ALA A 16 21.67 6.03 -14.99
N LEU A 17 21.14 6.56 -16.09
CA LEU A 17 20.92 8.00 -16.30
C LEU A 17 19.75 8.17 -17.28
N SER A 18 18.55 7.72 -16.90
CA SER A 18 17.40 8.54 -17.29
C SER A 18 17.58 9.82 -16.49
N ALA A 19 17.91 10.93 -17.14
CA ALA A 19 17.67 12.23 -16.52
C ALA A 19 16.22 12.18 -16.00
N LEU A 20 16.01 12.31 -14.69
CA LEU A 20 14.66 12.28 -14.13
C LEU A 20 13.87 13.36 -14.84
N SER A 21 12.85 12.92 -15.56
CA SER A 21 12.05 13.75 -16.45
C SER A 21 10.73 14.04 -15.75
N THR A 22 10.26 15.27 -15.91
CA THR A 22 8.89 15.66 -15.56
C THR A 22 7.85 15.03 -16.50
N SER A 23 8.28 14.28 -17.52
CA SER A 23 7.41 13.70 -18.55
C SER A 23 6.29 12.84 -17.97
N GLY A 24 6.52 12.09 -16.89
CA GLY A 24 5.46 11.28 -16.27
C GLY A 24 4.31 12.12 -15.73
N ILE A 25 4.62 13.29 -15.17
CA ILE A 25 3.64 14.26 -14.66
C ILE A 25 2.97 15.00 -15.83
N GLU A 26 3.74 15.40 -16.84
CA GLU A 26 3.19 15.97 -18.07
C GLU A 26 2.24 15.00 -18.77
N ASP A 27 2.56 13.71 -18.78
CA ASP A 27 1.72 12.67 -19.36
C ASP A 27 0.47 12.43 -18.52
N LEU A 28 0.53 12.60 -17.18
CA LEU A 28 -0.68 12.63 -16.33
C LEU A 28 -1.59 13.79 -16.75
N VAL A 29 -1.05 14.99 -16.95
CA VAL A 29 -1.82 16.14 -17.45
C VAL A 29 -2.40 15.85 -18.84
N LYS A 30 -1.63 15.26 -19.76
CA LYS A 30 -2.16 14.87 -21.09
C LYS A 30 -3.30 13.86 -21.00
N ARG A 31 -3.23 12.90 -20.07
CA ARG A 31 -4.29 11.89 -19.88
C ARG A 31 -5.56 12.50 -19.26
N ARG A 32 -5.42 13.42 -18.31
CA ARG A 32 -6.53 13.87 -17.44
C ARG A 32 -7.04 15.28 -17.74
N LEU A 33 -6.21 16.15 -18.31
CA LEU A 33 -6.52 17.51 -18.72
C LEU A 33 -5.95 17.80 -20.13
N PRO A 34 -6.32 17.04 -21.17
CA PRO A 34 -5.71 17.14 -22.51
C PRO A 34 -5.79 18.53 -23.13
N ASN A 35 -6.81 19.32 -22.79
CA ASN A 35 -7.00 20.69 -23.31
C ASN A 35 -6.14 21.74 -22.58
N HIS A 36 -5.48 21.38 -21.49
CA HIS A 36 -4.72 22.32 -20.65
C HIS A 36 -3.24 21.99 -20.55
N VAL A 37 -2.72 21.07 -21.36
CA VAL A 37 -1.30 20.64 -21.33
C VAL A 37 -0.36 21.83 -21.44
N ASP A 38 -0.62 22.74 -22.38
CA ASP A 38 0.23 23.91 -22.61
C ASP A 38 0.07 25.00 -21.52
N ASN A 39 -0.90 24.85 -20.60
CA ASN A 39 -1.09 25.79 -19.50
C ASN A 39 -0.18 25.49 -18.30
N PHE A 40 0.46 24.32 -18.23
CA PHE A 40 1.33 23.92 -17.12
C PHE A 40 2.81 23.92 -17.50
N GLU A 41 3.67 24.26 -16.54
CA GLU A 41 5.12 24.08 -16.58
C GLU A 41 5.56 23.37 -15.29
N PHE A 42 6.44 22.37 -15.39
CA PHE A 42 6.91 21.59 -14.26
C PHE A 42 8.43 21.69 -14.13
N HIS A 43 8.94 22.11 -12.96
CA HIS A 43 10.38 22.22 -12.72
C HIS A 43 10.80 21.52 -11.44
N LEU A 44 11.81 20.65 -11.54
CA LEU A 44 12.51 20.17 -10.36
C LEU A 44 13.45 21.27 -9.83
N LEU A 45 13.44 21.49 -8.53
CA LEU A 45 14.31 22.48 -7.87
C LEU A 45 15.80 22.08 -7.97
N GLU A 46 16.71 23.05 -7.90
CA GLU A 46 18.17 22.79 -7.99
C GLU A 46 18.69 21.87 -6.86
N ASN A 47 18.01 21.85 -5.71
CA ASN A 47 18.29 20.96 -4.58
C ASN A 47 17.54 19.63 -4.64
N TRP A 48 16.97 19.26 -5.79
CA TRP A 48 16.30 17.99 -5.98
C TRP A 48 17.23 16.81 -5.68
N THR A 49 16.68 15.75 -5.08
CA THR A 49 17.42 14.54 -4.71
C THR A 49 16.58 13.28 -4.92
N THR A 50 17.25 12.16 -5.19
CA THR A 50 16.65 10.81 -5.14
C THR A 50 16.66 10.24 -3.72
N THR A 51 17.35 10.90 -2.78
CA THR A 51 17.33 10.49 -1.38
C THR A 51 15.99 10.82 -0.77
N VAL A 52 15.49 9.91 0.03
CA VAL A 52 14.21 10.08 0.71
C VAL A 52 14.28 11.26 1.69
N GLU A 53 13.53 12.31 1.38
CA GLU A 53 13.38 13.50 2.22
C GLU A 53 11.92 13.94 2.22
N ASN A 54 11.60 14.98 3.01
CA ASN A 54 10.27 15.56 2.97
C ASN A 54 10.06 16.29 1.64
N ASP A 55 8.91 16.08 1.04
CA ASP A 55 8.55 16.68 -0.23
C ASP A 55 8.12 18.13 -0.02
N ALA A 56 8.49 19.02 -0.94
CA ALA A 56 8.17 20.43 -0.90
C ALA A 56 7.87 20.93 -2.31
N TYR A 57 6.77 21.65 -2.45
CA TYR A 57 6.34 22.21 -3.73
C TYR A 57 6.01 23.70 -3.61
N ARG A 58 6.03 24.35 -4.77
CA ARG A 58 5.54 25.72 -4.97
C ARG A 58 4.76 25.79 -6.28
N VAL A 59 3.55 26.32 -6.22
CA VAL A 59 2.72 26.59 -7.40
C VAL A 59 2.58 28.09 -7.58
N SER A 60 2.86 28.60 -8.77
CA SER A 60 2.79 30.03 -9.08
C SER A 60 2.35 30.28 -10.53
N ALA A 61 2.11 31.53 -10.88
CA ALA A 61 1.85 31.93 -12.26
C ALA A 61 3.09 32.57 -12.90
N LEU A 62 3.37 32.19 -14.14
CA LEU A 62 4.35 32.85 -15.00
C LEU A 62 3.77 34.15 -15.59
N GLU A 63 4.64 35.02 -16.11
CA GLU A 63 4.23 36.28 -16.76
C GLU A 63 3.29 36.07 -17.95
N ASN A 64 3.37 34.91 -18.62
CA ASN A 64 2.49 34.53 -19.73
C ASN A 64 1.17 33.87 -19.29
N GLY A 65 0.89 33.80 -17.98
CA GLY A 65 -0.34 33.23 -17.42
C GLY A 65 -0.30 31.72 -17.19
N ARG A 66 0.75 31.00 -17.62
CA ARG A 66 0.90 29.56 -17.37
C ARG A 66 1.15 29.29 -15.88
N ILE A 67 0.67 28.14 -15.42
CA ILE A 67 0.86 27.66 -14.05
C ILE A 67 2.19 26.92 -13.98
N LEU A 68 3.13 27.46 -13.19
CA LEU A 68 4.40 26.83 -12.87
C LEU A 68 4.27 26.04 -11.56
N VAL A 69 4.57 24.74 -11.62
CA VAL A 69 4.68 23.85 -10.47
C VAL A 69 6.16 23.49 -10.29
N GLU A 70 6.71 23.84 -9.15
CA GLU A 70 8.09 23.54 -8.78
C GLU A 70 8.12 22.57 -7.59
N GLY A 71 9.10 21.67 -7.54
CA GLY A 71 9.21 20.71 -6.42
C GLY A 71 10.59 20.07 -6.28
N ASN A 72 10.93 19.63 -5.07
CA ASN A 72 12.18 18.91 -4.79
C ASN A 72 12.11 17.41 -5.09
N THR A 73 10.93 16.89 -5.50
CA THR A 73 10.73 15.54 -6.05
C THR A 73 9.58 15.53 -7.06
N LEU A 74 9.44 14.44 -7.83
CA LEU A 74 8.28 14.23 -8.72
C LEU A 74 6.96 14.06 -7.94
N SER A 75 7.01 13.47 -6.74
CA SER A 75 5.85 13.39 -5.84
C SER A 75 5.41 14.78 -5.40
N ALA A 76 6.36 15.66 -5.05
CA ALA A 76 6.07 17.07 -4.72
C ALA A 76 5.38 17.81 -5.88
N LEU A 77 5.85 17.61 -7.12
CA LEU A 77 5.19 18.18 -8.31
C LEU A 77 3.74 17.71 -8.45
N SER A 78 3.50 16.41 -8.26
CA SER A 78 2.15 15.84 -8.35
C SER A 78 1.22 16.40 -7.25
N SER A 79 1.72 16.53 -6.03
CA SER A 79 0.97 17.15 -4.92
C SER A 79 0.72 18.64 -5.16
N GLY A 80 1.69 19.38 -5.69
CA GLY A 80 1.50 20.79 -6.07
C GLY A 80 0.42 20.94 -7.15
N LEU A 81 0.46 20.10 -8.18
CA LEU A 81 -0.60 20.02 -9.18
C LEU A 81 -1.96 19.72 -8.53
N HIS A 82 -2.03 18.72 -7.64
CA HIS A 82 -3.26 18.37 -6.94
C HIS A 82 -3.81 19.52 -6.11
N ARG A 83 -2.97 20.27 -5.39
CA ARG A 83 -3.43 21.45 -4.64
C ARG A 83 -4.00 22.54 -5.54
N TYR A 84 -3.38 22.80 -6.69
CA TYR A 84 -3.97 23.72 -7.67
C TYR A 84 -5.34 23.24 -8.15
N LEU A 85 -5.45 21.96 -8.53
CA LEU A 85 -6.70 21.35 -9.00
C LEU A 85 -7.80 21.40 -7.92
N THR A 86 -7.47 21.12 -6.66
CA THR A 86 -8.46 20.99 -5.59
C THR A 86 -8.80 22.30 -4.89
N ASP A 87 -7.82 23.18 -4.66
CA ASP A 87 -8.02 24.44 -3.93
C ASP A 87 -8.38 25.61 -4.84
N THR A 88 -7.95 25.58 -6.10
CA THR A 88 -8.20 26.68 -7.04
C THR A 88 -9.28 26.33 -8.06
N LEU A 89 -9.24 25.12 -8.63
CA LEU A 89 -10.22 24.69 -9.64
C LEU A 89 -11.41 23.93 -9.05
N HIS A 90 -11.26 23.41 -7.83
CA HIS A 90 -12.26 22.59 -7.14
C HIS A 90 -12.70 21.35 -7.94
N VAL A 91 -11.73 20.72 -8.62
CA VAL A 91 -11.90 19.45 -9.33
C VAL A 91 -10.94 18.39 -8.79
N ASP A 92 -11.27 17.12 -8.99
CA ASP A 92 -10.47 16.00 -8.47
C ASP A 92 -10.70 14.71 -9.30
N ILE A 93 -9.96 13.67 -8.93
CA ILE A 93 -10.21 12.27 -9.28
C ILE A 93 -10.65 11.49 -8.05
N TRP A 94 -11.55 10.53 -8.29
CA TRP A 94 -12.21 9.73 -7.28
C TRP A 94 -12.28 8.27 -7.72
N TRP A 95 -12.19 7.32 -6.78
CA TRP A 95 -12.20 5.89 -7.09
C TRP A 95 -13.45 5.44 -7.87
N PHE A 96 -14.65 5.80 -7.40
CA PHE A 96 -15.91 5.24 -7.94
C PHE A 96 -16.64 6.13 -8.93
N ILE A 97 -16.50 7.45 -8.79
CA ILE A 97 -17.18 8.41 -9.68
C ILE A 97 -16.26 8.93 -10.79
N GLY A 98 -15.00 8.50 -10.81
CA GLY A 98 -14.02 8.84 -11.83
C GLY A 98 -13.45 10.24 -11.67
N SER A 99 -13.21 10.92 -12.79
CA SER A 99 -12.56 12.23 -12.83
C SER A 99 -13.56 13.35 -13.10
N ARG A 100 -13.30 14.53 -12.53
CA ARG A 100 -13.89 15.81 -12.97
C ARG A 100 -12.84 16.77 -13.50
N LEU A 101 -11.62 16.30 -13.77
CA LEU A 101 -10.51 17.14 -14.22
C LEU A 101 -10.75 17.71 -15.64
N ASP A 102 -11.58 17.03 -16.44
CA ASP A 102 -12.05 17.47 -17.75
C ASP A 102 -13.25 18.43 -17.69
N VAL A 103 -13.87 18.60 -16.51
CA VAL A 103 -15.04 19.46 -16.26
C VAL A 103 -14.62 20.86 -15.74
N GLY A 104 -13.34 21.19 -15.84
CA GLY A 104 -12.79 22.51 -15.46
C GLY A 104 -13.13 23.64 -16.44
N LEU A 105 -12.91 24.88 -15.99
CA LEU A 105 -13.09 26.11 -16.79
C LEU A 105 -12.34 26.04 -18.13
N GLU A 106 -12.92 26.61 -19.21
CA GLU A 106 -12.24 26.73 -20.52
C GLU A 106 -10.86 27.40 -20.37
N ASP A 107 -10.76 28.38 -19.46
CA ASP A 107 -9.53 29.07 -19.09
C ASP A 107 -9.14 28.80 -17.64
N LEU A 108 -7.87 28.50 -17.40
CA LEU A 108 -7.36 28.29 -16.05
C LEU A 108 -7.16 29.63 -15.30
N PRO A 109 -7.68 29.78 -14.07
CA PRO A 109 -7.45 30.97 -13.25
C PRO A 109 -5.97 31.14 -12.92
N VAL A 110 -5.46 32.34 -13.17
CA VAL A 110 -4.09 32.73 -12.84
C VAL A 110 -3.97 32.93 -11.32
N LEU A 111 -2.94 32.32 -10.73
CA LEU A 111 -2.64 32.49 -9.30
C LEU A 111 -2.06 33.88 -9.02
N ASN A 112 -2.77 34.67 -8.22
CA ASN A 112 -2.27 35.96 -7.73
C ASN A 112 -1.25 35.82 -6.59
N VAL A 113 -1.32 34.72 -5.84
CA VAL A 113 -0.44 34.41 -4.71
C VAL A 113 0.08 32.98 -4.89
N PRO A 114 1.40 32.74 -4.78
CA PRO A 114 1.94 31.39 -4.85
C PRO A 114 1.43 30.50 -3.72
N MET A 115 1.10 29.25 -4.05
CA MET A 115 0.80 28.20 -3.09
C MET A 115 2.09 27.46 -2.74
N ASN A 116 2.32 27.18 -1.47
CA ASN A 116 3.50 26.42 -1.02
C ASN A 116 3.04 25.33 -0.05
N GLY A 117 3.70 24.18 -0.08
CA GLY A 117 3.44 23.11 0.88
C GLY A 117 4.66 22.23 1.06
N SER A 118 4.72 21.54 2.20
CA SER A 118 5.76 20.57 2.48
C SER A 118 5.21 19.42 3.33
N SER A 119 5.63 18.20 3.03
CA SER A 119 5.26 17.04 3.82
C SER A 119 5.97 17.11 5.17
N ILE A 120 5.33 16.56 6.20
CA ILE A 120 5.93 16.44 7.54
C ILE A 120 6.63 15.09 7.74
N VAL A 121 6.39 14.16 6.82
CA VAL A 121 7.02 12.84 6.78
C VAL A 121 7.58 12.53 5.38
N PRO A 122 8.68 11.76 5.28
CA PRO A 122 9.26 11.42 4.00
C PRO A 122 8.42 10.42 3.21
N TRP A 123 7.76 9.46 3.87
CA TRP A 123 6.98 8.43 3.19
C TRP A 123 5.47 8.61 3.33
N ARG A 124 4.77 8.44 2.21
CA ARG A 124 3.33 8.20 2.17
C ARG A 124 3.08 6.88 1.46
N TYR A 125 2.69 5.88 2.25
CA TYR A 125 2.59 4.48 1.85
C TYR A 125 1.18 4.11 1.38
N HIS A 126 1.07 3.17 0.42
CA HIS A 126 -0.22 2.67 -0.01
C HIS A 126 -0.26 1.17 -0.37
N PHE A 127 -1.43 0.62 -0.05
CA PHE A 127 -1.98 -0.73 -0.13
C PHE A 127 -1.76 -1.63 1.08
N ASN A 128 -2.81 -2.38 1.39
CA ASN A 128 -2.65 -3.67 2.04
C ASN A 128 -2.31 -4.72 0.99
N THR A 129 -1.56 -5.73 1.41
CA THR A 129 -1.45 -6.98 0.68
C THR A 129 -2.83 -7.55 0.26
N VAL A 130 -3.83 -7.56 1.14
CA VAL A 130 -5.12 -8.18 0.82
C VAL A 130 -6.00 -7.34 -0.11
N THR A 131 -5.67 -6.06 -0.34
CA THR A 131 -6.29 -5.22 -1.36
C THR A 131 -6.16 -5.84 -2.76
N PHE A 132 -5.07 -6.58 -2.99
CA PHE A 132 -4.83 -7.29 -4.25
C PHE A 132 -5.80 -8.47 -4.50
N SER A 133 -6.52 -8.91 -3.48
CA SER A 133 -7.56 -9.94 -3.59
C SER A 133 -8.96 -9.34 -3.55
N TYR A 134 -9.24 -8.45 -2.60
CA TYR A 134 -10.58 -7.89 -2.42
C TYR A 134 -10.95 -6.81 -3.44
N THR A 135 -9.97 -6.08 -3.97
CA THR A 135 -10.22 -4.96 -4.90
C THR A 135 -9.61 -5.22 -6.27
N THR A 136 -8.30 -5.50 -6.34
CA THR A 136 -7.57 -5.40 -7.62
C THR A 136 -7.41 -6.72 -8.39
N ALA A 137 -7.93 -7.85 -7.86
CA ALA A 137 -7.75 -9.19 -8.43
C ALA A 137 -8.18 -9.32 -9.90
N PHE A 138 -9.14 -8.48 -10.33
CA PHE A 138 -9.70 -8.48 -11.68
C PHE A 138 -9.51 -7.15 -12.41
N TRP A 139 -8.69 -6.26 -11.86
CA TRP A 139 -8.39 -4.98 -12.52
C TRP A 139 -7.60 -5.19 -13.81
N THR A 140 -7.91 -4.36 -14.79
CA THR A 140 -7.14 -4.21 -16.02
C THR A 140 -6.19 -3.02 -15.88
N TRP A 141 -5.46 -2.71 -16.96
CA TRP A 141 -4.62 -1.53 -16.99
C TRP A 141 -5.40 -0.23 -16.76
N ASN A 142 -6.67 -0.14 -17.17
CA ASN A 142 -7.43 1.09 -17.04
C ASN A 142 -7.70 1.47 -15.59
N GLU A 143 -8.07 0.51 -14.74
CA GLU A 143 -8.26 0.73 -13.31
C GLU A 143 -6.92 1.07 -12.64
N TRP A 144 -5.85 0.34 -12.98
CA TRP A 144 -4.50 0.63 -12.47
C TRP A 144 -3.98 2.00 -12.88
N GLU A 145 -4.22 2.44 -14.11
CA GLU A 145 -3.81 3.76 -14.58
C GLU A 145 -4.54 4.89 -13.83
N LEU A 146 -5.83 4.72 -13.56
CA LEU A 146 -6.59 5.67 -12.74
C LEU A 146 -6.10 5.69 -11.29
N GLU A 147 -5.87 4.53 -10.71
CA GLU A 147 -5.37 4.41 -9.34
C GLU A 147 -3.98 5.04 -9.19
N LEU A 148 -3.06 4.80 -10.13
CA LEU A 148 -1.71 5.39 -10.06
C LEU A 148 -1.73 6.92 -10.22
N ASP A 149 -2.63 7.46 -11.06
CA ASP A 149 -2.84 8.91 -11.13
C ASP A 149 -3.43 9.46 -9.80
N TRP A 150 -4.35 8.71 -9.15
CA TRP A 150 -4.91 9.02 -7.83
C TRP A 150 -3.83 9.07 -6.75
N LEU A 151 -3.01 8.03 -6.67
CA LEU A 151 -1.89 7.94 -5.73
C LEU A 151 -0.90 9.10 -5.91
N ALA A 152 -0.53 9.42 -7.16
CA ALA A 152 0.41 10.50 -7.43
C ALA A 152 -0.14 11.86 -6.97
N LEU A 153 -1.40 12.15 -7.28
CA LEU A 153 -2.01 13.43 -6.90
C LEU A 153 -2.13 13.58 -5.37
N ARG A 154 -2.36 12.50 -4.61
CA ARG A 154 -2.31 12.54 -3.13
C ARG A 154 -0.89 12.47 -2.54
N GLY A 155 0.14 12.50 -3.38
CA GLY A 155 1.54 12.47 -2.93
C GLY A 155 1.95 11.13 -2.32
N VAL A 156 1.30 10.02 -2.66
CA VAL A 156 1.80 8.68 -2.30
C VAL A 156 3.11 8.44 -3.07
N ASN A 157 4.15 8.02 -2.35
CA ASN A 157 5.47 7.78 -2.93
C ASN A 157 6.05 6.39 -2.56
N LEU A 158 5.34 5.57 -1.79
CA LEU A 158 5.75 4.21 -1.42
C LEU A 158 4.60 3.18 -1.55
N PRO A 159 4.07 2.91 -2.75
CA PRO A 159 3.01 1.93 -2.94
C PRO A 159 3.53 0.48 -3.07
N LEU A 160 2.74 -0.50 -2.62
CA LEU A 160 2.98 -1.92 -2.94
C LEU A 160 2.77 -2.20 -4.42
N ALA A 161 3.63 -3.02 -5.01
CA ALA A 161 3.53 -3.48 -6.38
C ALA A 161 3.57 -5.01 -6.42
N TRP A 162 2.41 -5.63 -6.18
CA TRP A 162 2.28 -7.07 -5.89
C TRP A 162 1.66 -7.92 -7.02
N VAL A 163 1.29 -7.31 -8.14
CA VAL A 163 0.68 -8.01 -9.29
C VAL A 163 1.71 -8.95 -9.94
N GLY A 164 1.28 -10.14 -10.36
CA GLY A 164 2.12 -11.08 -11.12
C GLY A 164 3.23 -11.79 -10.34
N TYR A 165 3.19 -11.77 -9.00
CA TYR A 165 4.13 -12.47 -8.12
C TYR A 165 4.32 -13.97 -8.50
N GLU A 166 3.24 -14.63 -8.90
CA GLU A 166 3.21 -16.05 -9.25
C GLU A 166 4.15 -16.39 -10.40
N LYS A 167 4.37 -15.47 -11.35
CA LYS A 167 5.22 -15.72 -12.52
C LYS A 167 6.65 -16.06 -12.11
N ILE A 168 7.20 -15.30 -11.18
CA ILE A 168 8.57 -15.50 -10.70
C ILE A 168 8.65 -16.80 -9.89
N LEU A 169 7.62 -17.10 -9.08
CA LEU A 169 7.52 -18.37 -8.35
C LEU A 169 7.51 -19.58 -9.29
N VAL A 170 6.72 -19.54 -10.37
CA VAL A 170 6.70 -20.60 -11.39
C VAL A 170 8.11 -20.85 -11.94
N GLU A 171 8.84 -19.79 -12.28
CA GLU A 171 10.18 -19.92 -12.83
C GLU A 171 11.18 -20.53 -11.85
N ILE A 172 11.23 -20.04 -10.61
CA ILE A 172 12.18 -20.59 -9.61
C ILE A 172 11.83 -22.02 -9.21
N TYR A 173 10.55 -22.40 -9.17
CA TYR A 173 10.15 -23.78 -8.89
C TYR A 173 10.46 -24.73 -10.05
N ARG A 174 10.33 -24.28 -11.30
CA ARG A 174 10.79 -25.03 -12.48
C ARG A 174 12.31 -25.22 -12.45
N GLU A 175 13.09 -24.20 -12.06
CA GLU A 175 14.54 -24.30 -11.90
C GLU A 175 14.95 -25.34 -10.85
N LEU A 176 14.14 -25.51 -9.79
CA LEU A 176 14.32 -26.59 -8.82
C LEU A 176 13.91 -27.98 -9.33
N GLY A 177 13.24 -28.08 -10.49
CA GLY A 177 12.79 -29.35 -11.06
C GLY A 177 11.39 -29.78 -10.63
N MET A 178 10.53 -28.85 -10.20
CA MET A 178 9.10 -29.09 -10.07
C MET A 178 8.42 -29.09 -11.44
N THR A 179 7.40 -29.93 -11.60
CA THR A 179 6.54 -29.96 -12.79
C THR A 179 5.47 -28.88 -12.72
N ASP A 180 4.93 -28.48 -13.87
CA ASP A 180 3.85 -27.48 -13.92
C ASP A 180 2.63 -27.89 -13.08
N THR A 181 2.24 -29.17 -13.08
CA THR A 181 1.13 -29.66 -12.26
C THR A 181 1.42 -29.51 -10.75
N GLU A 182 2.64 -29.80 -10.31
CA GLU A 182 3.02 -29.61 -8.90
C GLU A 182 3.01 -28.13 -8.48
N ILE A 183 3.35 -27.23 -9.41
CA ILE A 183 3.37 -25.79 -9.16
C ILE A 183 1.96 -25.20 -9.21
N LEU A 184 1.18 -25.48 -10.25
CA LEU A 184 -0.12 -24.86 -10.48
C LEU A 184 -1.18 -25.34 -9.48
N SER A 185 -1.03 -26.55 -8.94
CA SER A 185 -1.88 -27.04 -7.85
C SER A 185 -1.63 -26.36 -6.51
N PHE A 186 -0.51 -25.63 -6.34
CA PHE A 186 -0.20 -24.89 -5.12
C PHE A 186 -0.89 -23.52 -5.07
N PHE A 187 -1.08 -22.87 -6.22
CA PHE A 187 -1.68 -21.54 -6.27
C PHE A 187 -3.19 -21.58 -6.03
N SER A 188 -3.70 -20.54 -5.36
CA SER A 188 -5.13 -20.32 -5.21
C SER A 188 -5.77 -19.69 -6.45
N GLY A 189 -7.10 -19.54 -6.45
CA GLY A 189 -7.78 -18.76 -7.48
C GLY A 189 -7.43 -17.27 -7.40
N PRO A 190 -7.64 -16.47 -8.47
CA PRO A 190 -7.22 -15.07 -8.55
C PRO A 190 -7.66 -14.20 -7.35
N ALA A 191 -8.92 -14.36 -6.91
CA ALA A 191 -9.50 -13.60 -5.80
C ALA A 191 -8.96 -14.00 -4.41
N TYR A 192 -8.06 -14.98 -4.30
CA TYR A 192 -7.54 -15.46 -3.03
C TYR A 192 -6.01 -15.48 -2.97
N GLN A 193 -5.35 -14.82 -3.91
CA GLN A 193 -3.89 -14.88 -4.03
C GLN A 193 -3.19 -14.25 -2.85
N SER A 194 -3.75 -13.21 -2.22
CA SER A 194 -3.11 -12.56 -1.09
C SER A 194 -2.90 -13.51 0.09
N TRP A 195 -3.90 -14.32 0.43
CA TRP A 195 -3.78 -15.35 1.49
C TRP A 195 -2.90 -16.53 1.08
N ASN A 196 -2.77 -16.83 -0.21
CA ASN A 196 -1.82 -17.84 -0.67
C ASN A 196 -0.37 -17.36 -0.55
N ARG A 197 -0.12 -16.09 -0.89
CA ARG A 197 1.19 -15.43 -0.77
C ARG A 197 1.65 -15.29 0.68
N PHE A 198 0.72 -15.06 1.60
CA PHE A 198 0.94 -15.11 3.05
C PHE A 198 1.06 -16.52 3.63
N GLY A 199 0.87 -17.57 2.82
CA GLY A 199 0.93 -18.95 3.28
C GLY A 199 -0.19 -19.35 4.24
N ASN A 200 -1.29 -18.59 4.29
CA ASN A 200 -2.48 -18.98 5.05
C ASN A 200 -3.23 -20.10 4.34
N ILE A 201 -3.30 -20.02 3.01
CA ILE A 201 -4.00 -20.99 2.16
C ILE A 201 -3.10 -21.53 1.03
N GLN A 202 -3.50 -22.66 0.47
CA GLN A 202 -2.90 -23.22 -0.74
C GLN A 202 -3.96 -23.91 -1.59
N GLY A 203 -3.66 -24.06 -2.88
CA GLY A 203 -4.54 -24.67 -3.85
C GLY A 203 -5.80 -23.86 -4.12
N SER A 204 -6.57 -24.32 -5.10
CA SER A 204 -7.71 -23.59 -5.63
C SER A 204 -8.99 -24.43 -5.56
N TRP A 205 -10.11 -23.77 -5.23
CA TRP A 205 -11.42 -24.38 -5.19
C TRP A 205 -12.04 -24.33 -6.60
N ASN A 206 -12.01 -25.48 -7.31
CA ASN A 206 -12.57 -25.70 -8.66
C ASN A 206 -11.65 -25.42 -9.87
N GLY A 207 -10.39 -25.87 -9.81
CA GLY A 207 -9.48 -25.88 -10.97
C GLY A 207 -8.12 -25.25 -10.66
N GLU A 208 -7.18 -25.38 -11.58
CA GLU A 208 -5.84 -24.79 -11.45
C GLU A 208 -5.82 -23.34 -11.96
N LEU A 209 -4.91 -22.53 -11.42
CA LEU A 209 -4.67 -21.18 -11.93
C LEU A 209 -4.10 -21.26 -13.36
N PRO A 210 -4.75 -20.70 -14.39
CA PRO A 210 -4.26 -20.81 -15.75
C PRO A 210 -2.92 -20.09 -15.94
N MET A 211 -1.98 -20.71 -16.67
CA MET A 211 -0.71 -20.06 -17.02
C MET A 211 -0.91 -18.75 -17.79
N GLU A 212 -1.94 -18.69 -18.65
CA GLU A 212 -2.32 -17.46 -19.36
C GLU A 212 -2.62 -16.30 -18.41
N TRP A 213 -3.24 -16.59 -17.27
CA TRP A 213 -3.49 -15.58 -16.26
C TRP A 213 -2.20 -15.11 -15.58
N ILE A 214 -1.34 -16.06 -15.21
CA ILE A 214 -0.01 -15.77 -14.62
C ILE A 214 0.82 -14.87 -15.56
N ASP A 215 0.83 -15.20 -16.85
CA ASP A 215 1.54 -14.41 -17.87
C ASP A 215 0.93 -13.02 -18.05
N ALA A 216 -0.40 -12.91 -18.12
CA ALA A 216 -1.09 -11.62 -18.23
C ALA A 216 -0.84 -10.71 -17.01
N GLN A 217 -0.79 -11.27 -15.80
CA GLN A 217 -0.43 -10.52 -14.59
C GLN A 217 1.02 -10.04 -14.59
N SER A 218 1.95 -10.84 -15.11
CA SER A 218 3.33 -10.41 -15.26
C SER A 218 3.47 -9.24 -16.23
N GLU A 219 2.75 -9.25 -17.36
CA GLU A 219 2.75 -8.13 -18.29
C GLU A 219 2.07 -6.88 -17.69
N LEU A 220 0.97 -7.05 -16.95
CA LEU A 220 0.31 -5.95 -16.27
C LEU A 220 1.24 -5.27 -15.25
N GLN A 221 1.98 -6.05 -14.46
CA GLN A 221 2.93 -5.54 -13.47
C GLN A 221 4.07 -4.73 -14.09
N LYS A 222 4.53 -5.06 -15.31
CA LYS A 222 5.53 -4.25 -16.02
C LYS A 222 5.02 -2.85 -16.33
N ASN A 223 3.73 -2.72 -16.65
CA ASN A 223 3.11 -1.41 -16.88
C ASN A 223 2.92 -0.65 -15.56
N ILE A 224 2.46 -1.33 -14.50
CA ILE A 224 2.25 -0.74 -13.15
C ILE A 224 3.56 -0.16 -12.62
N THR A 225 4.62 -0.97 -12.55
CA THR A 225 5.91 -0.56 -12.00
C THR A 225 6.57 0.54 -12.82
N ARG A 226 6.47 0.49 -14.14
CA ARG A 226 6.93 1.59 -15.01
C ARG A 226 6.21 2.90 -14.67
N ARG A 227 4.89 2.88 -14.58
CA ARG A 227 4.10 4.08 -14.27
C ARG A 227 4.35 4.61 -12.87
N MET A 228 4.55 3.74 -11.88
CA MET A 228 4.96 4.16 -10.54
C MET A 228 6.27 4.96 -10.58
N VAL A 229 7.29 4.45 -11.28
CA VAL A 229 8.59 5.13 -11.42
C VAL A 229 8.46 6.44 -12.20
N GLU A 230 7.68 6.46 -13.29
CA GLU A 230 7.39 7.68 -14.07
C GLU A 230 6.74 8.78 -13.23
N LEU A 231 5.91 8.40 -12.24
CA LEU A 231 5.24 9.32 -11.31
C LEU A 231 6.08 9.62 -10.06
N GLY A 232 7.32 9.12 -9.97
CA GLY A 232 8.21 9.38 -8.84
C GLY A 232 7.98 8.54 -7.59
N MET A 233 7.22 7.45 -7.71
CA MET A 233 6.99 6.51 -6.62
C MET A 233 8.13 5.50 -6.53
N THR A 234 8.40 5.01 -5.31
CA THR A 234 9.27 3.85 -5.06
C THR A 234 8.38 2.62 -4.88
N PRO A 235 8.31 1.70 -5.86
CA PRO A 235 7.51 0.49 -5.72
C PRO A 235 8.07 -0.39 -4.60
N VAL A 236 7.22 -0.91 -3.72
CA VAL A 236 7.59 -1.98 -2.80
C VAL A 236 7.31 -3.32 -3.48
N LEU A 237 8.37 -4.06 -3.80
CA LEU A 237 8.25 -5.30 -4.54
C LEU A 237 8.13 -6.52 -3.61
N PRO A 238 7.38 -7.56 -3.98
CA PRO A 238 7.37 -8.81 -3.23
C PRO A 238 8.72 -9.52 -3.33
N CYS A 239 8.97 -10.46 -2.43
CA CYS A 239 10.10 -11.35 -2.55
C CYS A 239 9.77 -12.76 -2.01
N PHE A 240 10.71 -13.70 -2.07
CA PHE A 240 10.43 -15.09 -1.68
C PHE A 240 10.15 -15.21 -0.18
N THR A 241 8.93 -15.62 0.19
CA THR A 241 8.49 -15.66 1.59
C THR A 241 8.84 -16.96 2.31
N GLY A 242 9.17 -18.02 1.58
CA GLY A 242 9.41 -19.37 2.14
C GLY A 242 8.23 -20.32 1.99
N PHE A 243 7.04 -19.85 1.62
CA PHE A 243 5.89 -20.74 1.35
C PHE A 243 6.06 -21.42 0.00
N VAL A 244 6.04 -22.75 0.00
CA VAL A 244 6.41 -23.60 -1.13
C VAL A 244 5.40 -24.73 -1.38
N PRO A 245 5.29 -25.24 -2.62
CA PRO A 245 4.53 -26.45 -2.90
C PRO A 245 5.05 -27.66 -2.09
N PRO A 246 4.19 -28.60 -1.69
CA PRO A 246 4.61 -29.84 -1.00
C PRO A 246 5.66 -30.66 -1.78
N ALA A 247 5.70 -30.50 -3.11
CA ALA A 247 6.69 -31.10 -4.00
C ALA A 247 8.14 -30.70 -3.68
N ILE A 248 8.36 -29.67 -2.85
CA ILE A 248 9.69 -29.29 -2.35
C ILE A 248 10.44 -30.47 -1.73
N ARG A 249 9.73 -31.39 -1.05
CA ARG A 249 10.33 -32.59 -0.42
C ARG A 249 10.86 -33.59 -1.45
N ARG A 250 10.39 -33.54 -2.70
CA ARG A 250 10.89 -34.39 -3.79
C ARG A 250 12.17 -33.82 -4.39
N VAL A 251 12.18 -32.50 -4.63
CA VAL A 251 13.31 -31.83 -5.30
C VAL A 251 14.43 -31.47 -4.34
N LEU A 252 14.13 -31.24 -3.06
CA LEU A 252 15.07 -30.96 -1.97
C LEU A 252 14.73 -31.85 -0.76
N PRO A 253 15.08 -33.15 -0.79
CA PRO A 253 14.65 -34.12 0.24
C PRO A 253 15.22 -33.89 1.64
N ASN A 254 16.28 -33.09 1.75
CA ASN A 254 16.94 -32.77 3.02
C ASN A 254 16.65 -31.33 3.49
N ALA A 255 15.79 -30.59 2.79
CA ALA A 255 15.46 -29.22 3.17
C ALA A 255 14.70 -29.17 4.50
N MET A 256 14.99 -28.17 5.32
CA MET A 256 14.28 -27.88 6.56
C MET A 256 12.93 -27.25 6.23
N VAL A 257 11.91 -28.11 6.13
CA VAL A 257 10.53 -27.70 5.86
C VAL A 257 9.61 -28.07 7.02
N VAL A 258 8.72 -27.15 7.36
CA VAL A 258 7.64 -27.35 8.33
C VAL A 258 6.30 -27.06 7.66
N ASN A 259 5.21 -27.49 8.28
CA ASN A 259 3.88 -27.07 7.82
C ASN A 259 3.43 -25.90 8.71
N GLY A 260 2.85 -24.86 8.10
CA GLY A 260 2.23 -23.76 8.80
C GLY A 260 1.00 -24.19 9.61
N SER A 261 0.42 -23.24 10.34
CA SER A 261 -0.82 -23.45 11.09
C SER A 261 -2.04 -23.65 10.18
N SER A 262 -3.08 -24.27 10.74
CA SER A 262 -4.41 -24.26 10.13
C SER A 262 -4.99 -22.85 10.24
N TRP A 263 -5.62 -22.39 9.16
CA TRP A 263 -6.19 -21.04 9.05
C TRP A 263 -7.65 -21.10 8.58
N GLY A 264 -8.49 -20.20 9.10
CA GLY A 264 -9.88 -20.00 8.65
C GLY A 264 -10.83 -21.20 8.79
N ALA A 265 -10.53 -22.16 9.68
CA ALA A 265 -11.23 -23.44 9.80
C ALA A 265 -11.32 -24.23 8.47
N LEU A 266 -10.37 -23.98 7.55
CA LEU A 266 -10.32 -24.65 6.26
C LEU A 266 -9.81 -26.09 6.40
N PRO A 267 -10.26 -27.02 5.52
CA PRO A 267 -9.67 -28.35 5.42
C PRO A 267 -8.16 -28.28 5.17
N THR A 268 -7.39 -29.19 5.76
CA THR A 268 -5.91 -29.20 5.71
C THR A 268 -5.34 -29.13 4.29
N GLN A 269 -6.03 -29.67 3.29
CA GLN A 269 -5.58 -29.59 1.89
C GLN A 269 -5.48 -28.14 1.34
N TYR A 270 -6.20 -27.19 1.96
CA TYR A 270 -6.26 -25.78 1.55
C TYR A 270 -5.56 -24.83 2.52
N THR A 271 -4.90 -25.34 3.56
CA THR A 271 -4.15 -24.55 4.56
C THR A 271 -2.92 -25.35 4.99
N ASN A 272 -2.34 -25.11 6.17
CA ASN A 272 -1.15 -25.81 6.66
C ASN A 272 0.00 -25.78 5.63
N VAL A 273 0.22 -24.62 5.03
CA VAL A 273 1.11 -24.45 3.87
C VAL A 273 2.53 -24.90 4.22
N THR A 274 3.18 -25.63 3.30
CA THR A 274 4.58 -26.03 3.50
C THR A 274 5.48 -24.79 3.48
N PHE A 275 6.29 -24.64 4.52
CA PHE A 275 7.17 -23.51 4.76
C PHE A 275 8.62 -23.98 4.80
N LEU A 276 9.43 -23.52 3.84
CA LEU A 276 10.88 -23.64 3.83
C LEU A 276 11.46 -22.65 4.83
N GLN A 277 12.15 -23.15 5.86
CA GLN A 277 12.67 -22.29 6.90
C GLN A 277 13.81 -21.40 6.39
N PRO A 278 13.93 -20.13 6.85
CA PRO A 278 15.06 -19.26 6.52
C PRO A 278 16.43 -19.82 6.93
N LEU A 279 16.46 -20.72 7.92
CA LEU A 279 17.69 -21.40 8.35
C LEU A 279 18.23 -22.39 7.30
N ASP A 280 17.40 -22.81 6.34
CA ASP A 280 17.84 -23.68 5.26
C ASP A 280 18.60 -22.88 4.19
N PRO A 281 19.78 -23.34 3.73
CA PRO A 281 20.53 -22.67 2.66
C PRO A 281 19.72 -22.49 1.36
N ALA A 282 18.74 -23.37 1.10
CA ALA A 282 17.87 -23.24 -0.07
C ALA A 282 17.00 -21.99 -0.01
N PHE A 283 16.67 -21.45 1.16
CA PHE A 283 15.94 -20.19 1.29
C PHE A 283 16.72 -19.05 0.62
N THR A 284 18.00 -18.90 0.96
CA THR A 284 18.86 -17.87 0.35
C THR A 284 19.09 -18.09 -1.14
N MET A 285 19.21 -19.35 -1.58
CA MET A 285 19.29 -19.67 -3.01
C MET A 285 18.03 -19.19 -3.76
N MET A 286 16.84 -19.47 -3.21
CA MET A 286 15.56 -19.08 -3.81
C MET A 286 15.37 -17.56 -3.78
N GLN A 287 15.77 -16.91 -2.68
CA GLN A 287 15.74 -15.45 -2.56
C GLN A 287 16.54 -14.76 -3.67
N LYS A 288 17.76 -15.25 -3.92
CA LYS A 288 18.64 -14.74 -4.99
C LYS A 288 18.04 -14.93 -6.37
N SER A 289 17.51 -16.13 -6.67
CA SER A 289 16.88 -16.38 -7.97
C SER A 289 15.64 -15.50 -8.16
N PHE A 290 14.81 -15.39 -7.12
CA PHE A 290 13.61 -14.56 -7.13
C PHE A 290 13.94 -13.10 -7.44
N ILE A 291 14.81 -12.47 -6.65
CA ILE A 291 15.15 -11.04 -6.83
C ILE A 291 15.88 -10.83 -8.16
N SER A 292 16.80 -11.72 -8.56
CA SER A 292 17.48 -11.60 -9.87
C SER A 292 16.50 -11.62 -11.05
N LYS A 293 15.47 -12.48 -11.01
CA LYS A 293 14.42 -12.52 -12.04
C LYS A 293 13.54 -11.30 -12.00
N GLN A 294 13.18 -10.84 -10.80
CA GLN A 294 12.43 -9.62 -10.60
C GLN A 294 13.16 -8.41 -11.18
N THR A 295 14.45 -8.25 -10.90
CA THR A 295 15.30 -7.20 -11.49
C THR A 295 15.41 -7.35 -13.01
N ALA A 296 15.45 -8.57 -13.55
CA ALA A 296 15.46 -8.77 -15.00
C ALA A 296 14.14 -8.35 -15.68
N LEU A 297 13.00 -8.49 -14.99
CA LEU A 297 11.69 -8.11 -15.50
C LEU A 297 11.43 -6.60 -15.41
N TYR A 298 11.81 -5.99 -14.30
CA TYR A 298 11.39 -4.62 -13.97
C TYR A 298 12.54 -3.60 -13.95
N GLY A 299 13.79 -4.06 -13.92
CA GLY A 299 14.98 -3.22 -13.68
C GLY A 299 15.26 -3.01 -12.20
N ASN A 300 16.32 -2.24 -11.90
CA ASN A 300 16.65 -1.85 -10.53
C ASN A 300 15.85 -0.59 -10.13
N ILE A 301 14.59 -0.79 -9.76
CA ILE A 301 13.62 0.28 -9.50
C ILE A 301 13.34 0.53 -8.01
N THR A 302 13.85 -0.33 -7.14
CA THR A 302 13.66 -0.24 -5.68
C THR A 302 14.69 -1.09 -4.97
N HIS A 303 14.89 -0.81 -3.69
CA HIS A 303 15.61 -1.67 -2.75
C HIS A 303 14.70 -2.10 -1.58
N ILE A 304 13.39 -1.85 -1.67
CA ILE A 304 12.44 -2.11 -0.59
C ILE A 304 11.59 -3.32 -0.99
N TYR A 305 11.70 -4.39 -0.18
CA TYR A 305 11.03 -5.65 -0.44
C TYR A 305 10.08 -6.01 0.69
N THR A 306 8.83 -6.33 0.36
CA THR A 306 7.86 -6.84 1.34
C THR A 306 8.00 -8.35 1.50
N LEU A 307 8.02 -8.79 2.77
CA LEU A 307 8.12 -10.20 3.15
C LEU A 307 7.41 -10.42 4.49
N ASP A 308 6.34 -11.23 4.49
CA ASP A 308 5.56 -11.55 5.67
C ASP A 308 5.40 -13.08 5.81
N GLN A 309 5.96 -13.65 6.89
CA GLN A 309 5.97 -15.10 7.16
C GLN A 309 4.94 -15.52 8.20
N TYR A 310 4.56 -14.61 9.09
CA TYR A 310 3.74 -14.91 10.27
C TYR A 310 2.46 -14.08 10.32
N ASN A 311 1.98 -13.62 9.16
CA ASN A 311 0.66 -13.02 9.04
C ASN A 311 -0.40 -14.07 9.36
N GLU A 312 -0.94 -14.03 10.58
CA GLU A 312 -1.90 -15.02 11.11
C GLU A 312 -1.41 -16.48 11.00
N ASN A 313 -0.09 -16.65 10.99
CA ASN A 313 0.57 -17.95 10.98
C ASN A 313 1.41 -18.08 12.24
N ASN A 314 1.30 -19.22 12.92
CA ASN A 314 2.09 -19.48 14.12
C ASN A 314 3.54 -19.82 13.73
N PRO A 315 4.54 -19.15 14.34
CA PRO A 315 5.91 -19.63 14.27
C PRO A 315 6.02 -21.05 14.84
N GLU A 316 6.99 -21.82 14.36
CA GLU A 316 7.22 -23.19 14.85
C GLU A 316 7.57 -23.22 16.35
N SER A 317 8.26 -22.18 16.81
CA SER A 317 8.65 -22.03 18.21
C SER A 317 8.52 -20.56 18.65
N GLY A 318 8.15 -20.36 19.91
CA GLY A 318 8.18 -19.06 20.59
C GLY A 318 9.46 -18.81 21.37
N ASP A 319 10.49 -19.65 21.18
CA ASP A 319 11.82 -19.45 21.73
C ASP A 319 12.47 -18.20 21.12
N LEU A 320 13.10 -17.39 21.97
CA LEU A 320 13.64 -16.09 21.55
C LEU A 320 14.80 -16.23 20.56
N GLU A 321 15.64 -17.26 20.70
CA GLU A 321 16.77 -17.48 19.80
C GLU A 321 16.30 -18.02 18.44
N TYR A 322 15.26 -18.86 18.44
CA TYR A 322 14.61 -19.27 17.20
C TYR A 322 14.05 -18.06 16.44
N LEU A 323 13.24 -17.21 17.08
CA LEU A 323 12.62 -16.05 16.42
C LEU A 323 13.67 -15.08 15.87
N ARG A 324 14.74 -14.82 16.64
CA ARG A 324 15.89 -14.01 16.21
C ARG A 324 16.62 -14.65 15.02
N SER A 325 16.81 -15.96 15.04
CA SER A 325 17.47 -16.69 13.96
C SER A 325 16.68 -16.65 12.67
N VAL A 326 15.34 -16.79 12.75
CA VAL A 326 14.46 -16.71 11.58
C VAL A 326 14.62 -15.35 10.88
N SER A 327 14.40 -14.25 11.61
CA SER A 327 14.49 -12.91 11.03
C SER A 327 15.90 -12.55 10.58
N HIS A 328 16.93 -12.99 11.32
CA HIS A 328 18.32 -12.81 10.93
C HIS A 328 18.62 -13.46 9.57
N ASN A 329 18.24 -14.73 9.40
CA ASN A 329 18.50 -15.44 8.15
C ASN A 329 17.62 -14.92 6.99
N THR A 330 16.37 -14.52 7.26
CA THR A 330 15.52 -13.82 6.27
C THR A 330 16.21 -12.54 5.79
N TRP A 331 16.66 -11.68 6.71
CA TRP A 331 17.39 -10.46 6.37
C TRP A 331 18.68 -10.74 5.59
N GLN A 332 19.52 -11.69 6.05
CA GLN A 332 20.74 -12.06 5.35
C GLN A 332 20.47 -12.58 3.93
N SER A 333 19.37 -13.31 3.72
CA SER A 333 18.99 -13.77 2.38
C SER A 333 18.66 -12.62 1.44
N LEU A 334 17.98 -11.57 1.93
CA LEU A 334 17.71 -10.34 1.19
C LEU A 334 19.02 -9.61 0.86
N LYS A 335 19.88 -9.39 1.87
CA LYS A 335 21.19 -8.75 1.68
C LYS A 335 22.09 -9.49 0.70
N ALA A 336 21.97 -10.81 0.64
CA ALA A 336 22.74 -11.64 -0.28
C ALA A 336 22.25 -11.52 -1.73
N ALA A 337 20.99 -11.14 -1.95
CA ALA A 337 20.42 -10.90 -3.27
C ALA A 337 20.57 -9.44 -3.71
N ASP A 338 20.43 -8.50 -2.78
CA ASP A 338 20.59 -7.06 -2.96
C ASP A 338 21.23 -6.44 -1.71
N SER A 339 22.45 -5.92 -1.86
CA SER A 339 23.24 -5.36 -0.74
C SER A 339 22.62 -4.12 -0.10
N ASP A 340 21.68 -3.46 -0.77
CA ASP A 340 20.96 -2.28 -0.26
C ASP A 340 19.54 -2.61 0.19
N ALA A 341 19.16 -3.90 0.19
CA ALA A 341 17.81 -4.32 0.53
C ALA A 341 17.36 -3.84 1.93
N VAL A 342 16.13 -3.29 1.94
CA VAL A 342 15.33 -2.95 3.11
C VAL A 342 14.14 -3.91 3.15
N TRP A 343 14.00 -4.61 4.27
CA TRP A 343 12.88 -5.50 4.54
C TRP A 343 11.69 -4.71 5.08
N MET A 344 10.64 -4.55 4.27
CA MET A 344 9.35 -4.06 4.75
C MET A 344 8.50 -5.22 5.29
N MET A 345 7.99 -5.10 6.51
CA MET A 345 7.05 -6.08 7.09
C MET A 345 5.82 -5.40 7.69
N GLN A 346 4.69 -6.12 7.68
CA GLN A 346 3.47 -5.69 8.33
C GLN A 346 3.52 -6.00 9.83
N GLY A 347 3.12 -5.04 10.67
CA GLY A 347 3.01 -5.20 12.11
C GLY A 347 1.79 -6.02 12.56
N TRP A 348 0.93 -6.47 11.64
CA TRP A 348 -0.34 -7.15 11.94
C TRP A 348 -0.19 -8.34 12.88
N LEU A 349 0.85 -9.15 12.70
CA LEU A 349 1.10 -10.33 13.54
C LEU A 349 1.12 -9.99 15.04
N PHE A 350 1.63 -8.80 15.40
CA PHE A 350 1.73 -8.37 16.79
C PHE A 350 0.34 -8.09 17.37
N PHE A 351 -0.58 -7.54 16.57
CA PHE A 351 -1.98 -7.39 16.95
C PHE A 351 -2.72 -8.74 16.96
N ALA A 352 -2.76 -9.41 15.81
CA ALA A 352 -3.59 -10.59 15.57
C ALA A 352 -3.26 -11.78 16.48
N LEU A 353 -1.97 -11.97 16.77
CA LEU A 353 -1.48 -13.04 17.64
C LEU A 353 -0.82 -12.46 18.91
N SER A 354 -1.41 -11.40 19.49
CA SER A 354 -0.86 -10.68 20.65
C SER A 354 -0.56 -11.55 21.88
N ALA A 355 -1.32 -12.63 22.09
CA ALA A 355 -1.02 -13.61 23.16
C ALA A 355 0.29 -14.36 22.92
N PHE A 356 0.67 -14.59 21.65
CA PHE A 356 1.95 -15.17 21.29
C PHE A 356 3.05 -14.10 21.25
N TRP A 357 2.81 -12.97 20.60
CA TRP A 357 3.81 -11.90 20.41
C TRP A 357 3.90 -10.97 21.63
N THR A 358 4.51 -11.48 22.70
CA THR A 358 4.92 -10.67 23.86
C THR A 358 6.02 -9.68 23.47
N GLU A 359 6.22 -8.64 24.28
CA GLU A 359 7.25 -7.62 24.04
C GLU A 359 8.64 -8.26 23.79
N GLU A 360 9.05 -9.25 24.59
CA GLU A 360 10.35 -9.90 24.46
C GLU A 360 10.48 -10.72 23.15
N ARG A 361 9.38 -11.33 22.69
CA ARG A 361 9.35 -12.06 21.42
C ARG A 361 9.40 -11.13 20.23
N ILE A 362 8.72 -9.99 20.31
CA ILE A 362 8.79 -8.94 19.28
C ILE A 362 10.23 -8.39 19.24
N GLU A 363 10.81 -8.05 20.38
CA GLU A 363 12.20 -7.56 20.46
C GLU A 363 13.19 -8.58 19.89
N ALA A 364 13.04 -9.86 20.23
CA ALA A 364 13.91 -10.92 19.71
C ALA A 364 13.77 -11.08 18.18
N TYR A 365 12.54 -11.10 17.66
CA TYR A 365 12.28 -11.22 16.24
C TYR A 365 12.80 -10.01 15.47
N LEU A 366 12.44 -8.79 15.86
CA LEU A 366 12.93 -7.58 15.21
C LEU A 366 14.47 -7.44 15.36
N GLY A 367 15.02 -7.82 16.51
CA GLY A 367 16.45 -7.75 16.80
C GLY A 367 17.35 -8.67 15.94
N GLY A 368 16.80 -9.63 15.20
CA GLY A 368 17.57 -10.42 14.22
C GLY A 368 18.08 -9.59 13.04
N VAL A 369 17.42 -8.45 12.76
CA VAL A 369 17.90 -7.45 11.79
C VAL A 369 18.84 -6.48 12.51
N GLY A 370 20.15 -6.68 12.31
CA GLY A 370 21.20 -5.98 13.07
C GLY A 370 21.42 -4.52 12.67
N ASN A 371 20.93 -4.09 11.50
CA ASN A 371 20.93 -2.69 11.09
C ASN A 371 19.48 -2.20 11.00
N ASP A 372 19.08 -1.26 11.84
CA ASP A 372 17.70 -0.77 11.88
C ASP A 372 17.23 -0.17 10.55
N LYS A 373 18.15 0.42 9.77
CA LYS A 373 17.83 1.00 8.46
C LYS A 373 17.51 -0.04 7.38
N ASP A 374 17.86 -1.30 7.60
CA ASP A 374 17.57 -2.40 6.68
C ASP A 374 16.17 -2.99 6.93
N MET A 375 15.35 -2.36 7.78
CA MET A 375 13.99 -2.78 8.07
C MET A 375 13.03 -1.59 8.09
N LEU A 376 11.79 -1.82 7.66
CA LEU A 376 10.71 -0.84 7.71
C LEU A 376 9.43 -1.53 8.20
N ILE A 377 8.86 -1.06 9.30
CA ILE A 377 7.64 -1.64 9.86
C ILE A 377 6.41 -0.84 9.42
N ILE A 378 5.39 -1.53 8.91
CA ILE A 378 4.07 -0.95 8.66
C ILE A 378 3.21 -1.19 9.89
N ASP A 379 2.99 -0.17 10.72
CA ASP A 379 2.04 -0.26 11.85
C ASP A 379 0.62 -0.16 11.30
N ILE A 380 0.13 -1.32 10.87
CA ILE A 380 -0.95 -1.44 9.88
C ILE A 380 -2.30 -0.90 10.34
N PHE A 381 -2.54 -0.79 11.65
CA PHE A 381 -3.84 -0.47 12.22
C PHE A 381 -3.71 0.58 13.34
N SER A 382 -2.97 1.64 13.04
CA SER A 382 -2.55 2.63 14.03
C SER A 382 -3.67 3.52 14.54
N GLU A 383 -4.75 3.68 13.78
CA GLU A 383 -5.91 4.51 14.13
C GLU A 383 -6.77 3.88 15.24
N SER A 384 -6.84 2.55 15.33
CA SER A 384 -7.66 1.88 16.36
C SER A 384 -6.86 0.99 17.31
N ALA A 385 -5.77 0.36 16.85
CA ALA A 385 -4.98 -0.58 17.65
C ALA A 385 -3.47 -0.45 17.37
N PRO A 386 -2.85 0.72 17.66
CA PRO A 386 -1.44 0.96 17.41
C PRO A 386 -0.54 -0.02 18.18
N GLN A 387 0.49 -0.54 17.53
CA GLN A 387 1.47 -1.44 18.16
C GLN A 387 2.77 -0.73 18.53
N TRP A 388 3.04 0.45 17.97
CA TRP A 388 4.28 1.21 18.22
C TRP A 388 4.50 1.55 19.70
N GLN A 389 3.45 1.84 20.48
CA GLN A 389 3.59 2.24 21.89
C GLN A 389 4.14 1.10 22.75
N ARG A 390 3.53 -0.09 22.66
CA ARG A 390 3.97 -1.26 23.44
C ARG A 390 5.29 -1.85 22.95
N THR A 391 5.68 -1.56 21.72
CA THR A 391 6.98 -1.95 21.14
C THR A 391 8.05 -0.86 21.30
N LYS A 392 7.75 0.21 22.07
CA LYS A 392 8.66 1.33 22.33
C LYS A 392 9.22 1.90 21.03
N SER A 393 8.32 2.20 20.09
CA SER A 393 8.65 2.64 18.73
C SER A 393 9.45 1.60 17.94
N TYR A 394 8.99 0.34 17.98
CA TYR A 394 9.63 -0.82 17.33
C TYR A 394 11.12 -0.95 17.66
N PHE A 395 11.48 -0.66 18.92
CA PHE A 395 12.85 -0.71 19.43
C PHE A 395 13.85 0.12 18.59
N GLY A 396 13.39 1.23 18.01
CA GLY A 396 14.19 2.14 17.20
C GLY A 396 14.13 1.91 15.70
N LYS A 397 13.49 0.83 15.24
CA LYS A 397 13.34 0.55 13.81
C LYS A 397 12.42 1.58 13.15
N PRO A 398 12.73 2.00 11.91
CA PRO A 398 11.85 2.87 11.15
C PRO A 398 10.47 2.25 10.94
N TRP A 399 9.42 3.04 11.08
CA TRP A 399 8.06 2.59 10.91
C TRP A 399 7.15 3.65 10.29
N ILE A 400 6.01 3.21 9.77
CA ILE A 400 4.97 4.03 9.14
C ILE A 400 3.66 3.84 9.92
N TRP A 401 3.03 4.94 10.30
CA TRP A 401 1.71 4.97 10.92
C TRP A 401 0.67 4.77 9.83
N CYS A 402 -0.12 3.71 9.89
CA CYS A 402 -1.10 3.42 8.85
C CYS A 402 -2.54 3.35 9.37
N GLN A 403 -3.45 3.77 8.49
CA GLN A 403 -4.89 3.61 8.65
C GLN A 403 -5.37 2.37 7.89
N LEU A 404 -5.86 1.37 8.63
CA LEU A 404 -6.48 0.16 8.08
C LEU A 404 -7.88 0.48 7.59
N HIS A 405 -8.73 1.02 8.47
CA HIS A 405 -10.09 1.50 8.24
C HIS A 405 -11.09 0.43 7.74
N ASN A 406 -10.86 -0.17 6.58
CA ASN A 406 -11.72 -1.19 6.00
C ASN A 406 -11.16 -2.61 6.18
N PHE A 407 -12.08 -3.51 6.52
CA PHE A 407 -11.91 -4.97 6.55
C PHE A 407 -12.84 -5.63 5.52
N GLY A 408 -12.31 -6.53 4.70
CA GLY A 408 -13.04 -7.38 3.76
C GLY A 408 -13.82 -6.69 2.65
N GLY A 409 -13.65 -5.38 2.43
CA GLY A 409 -14.52 -4.60 1.53
C GLY A 409 -15.94 -4.45 2.03
N ASN A 410 -16.13 -4.57 3.35
CA ASN A 410 -17.41 -4.32 3.98
C ASN A 410 -17.83 -2.87 3.78
N MET A 411 -19.05 -2.67 3.26
CA MET A 411 -19.58 -1.34 2.95
C MET A 411 -20.32 -0.73 4.15
N GLY A 412 -20.35 0.60 4.17
CA GLY A 412 -21.13 1.40 5.12
C GLY A 412 -20.39 2.67 5.48
N LEU A 413 -21.08 3.66 6.06
CA LEU A 413 -20.42 4.90 6.49
C LEU A 413 -19.70 4.66 7.82
N TYR A 414 -18.41 4.94 7.84
CA TYR A 414 -17.58 4.77 9.03
C TYR A 414 -16.35 5.67 8.96
N GLY A 415 -15.90 6.14 10.13
CA GLY A 415 -14.63 6.81 10.27
C GLY A 415 -14.30 7.13 11.72
N GLN A 416 -13.03 7.47 11.95
CA GLN A 416 -12.50 7.97 13.20
C GLN A 416 -11.71 9.26 12.92
N ILE A 417 -12.40 10.31 12.46
CA ILE A 417 -11.76 11.55 11.96
C ILE A 417 -10.82 12.21 12.96
N GLU A 418 -11.12 12.18 14.25
CA GLU A 418 -10.24 12.73 15.29
C GLU A 418 -8.97 11.87 15.42
N ASP A 419 -9.10 10.54 15.43
CA ASP A 419 -7.96 9.64 15.57
C ASP A 419 -6.99 9.74 14.39
N VAL A 420 -7.48 9.94 13.16
CA VAL A 420 -6.62 10.06 11.96
C VAL A 420 -6.01 11.45 11.78
N THR A 421 -6.42 12.46 12.56
CA THR A 421 -5.86 13.82 12.50
C THR A 421 -4.98 14.15 13.71
N VAL A 422 -5.37 13.69 14.90
CA VAL A 422 -4.65 13.97 16.16
C VAL A 422 -3.55 12.95 16.40
N ASN A 423 -3.87 11.66 16.44
CA ASN A 423 -2.95 10.61 16.86
C ASN A 423 -1.68 10.49 15.99
N PRO A 424 -1.70 10.63 14.64
CA PRO A 424 -0.46 10.59 13.86
C PRO A 424 0.49 11.76 14.16
N ILE A 425 -0.05 12.93 14.53
CA ILE A 425 0.76 14.10 14.90
C ILE A 425 1.38 13.93 16.27
N GLU A 426 0.63 13.38 17.23
CA GLU A 426 1.17 13.01 18.55
C GLU A 426 2.25 11.93 18.41
N ALA A 427 2.01 10.88 17.61
CA ALA A 427 2.99 9.83 17.34
C ALA A 427 4.28 10.38 16.71
N LEU A 428 4.18 11.37 15.80
CA LEU A 428 5.35 12.01 15.20
C LEU A 428 6.15 12.86 16.19
N ALA A 429 5.48 13.47 17.17
CA ALA A 429 6.17 14.18 18.24
C ALA A 429 6.93 13.21 19.16
N ASP A 430 6.31 12.08 19.49
CA ASP A 430 6.79 11.12 20.49
C ASP A 430 7.79 10.08 19.94
N SER A 431 7.74 9.77 18.65
CA SER A 431 8.63 8.79 18.01
C SER A 431 9.61 9.44 17.05
N LYS A 432 10.91 9.16 17.24
CA LYS A 432 11.96 9.55 16.28
C LYS A 432 12.17 8.56 15.14
N SER A 433 11.55 7.38 15.21
CA SER A 433 11.63 6.37 14.15
C SER A 433 10.34 6.28 13.31
N LEU A 434 9.33 7.10 13.59
CA LEU A 434 8.19 7.30 12.69
C LEU A 434 8.65 8.10 11.47
N ILE A 435 8.53 7.51 10.28
CA ILE A 435 9.03 8.09 9.03
C ILE A 435 7.98 8.14 7.91
N GLY A 436 6.72 7.92 8.22
CA GLY A 436 5.67 7.97 7.21
C GLY A 436 4.28 7.81 7.76
N PHE A 437 3.32 8.24 6.95
CA PHE A 437 1.90 7.89 7.11
C PHE A 437 1.47 6.99 5.96
N GLY A 438 0.42 6.21 6.10
CA GLY A 438 0.02 5.30 5.03
C GLY A 438 -1.40 4.77 5.13
N LEU A 439 -1.87 4.21 4.01
CA LEU A 439 -3.18 3.57 3.92
C LEU A 439 -3.01 2.08 3.70
N THR A 440 -3.73 1.30 4.49
CA THR A 440 -3.58 -0.17 4.58
C THR A 440 -4.93 -0.88 4.53
N MET A 441 -5.96 -0.29 3.92
CA MET A 441 -7.28 -0.91 3.83
C MET A 441 -7.28 -2.25 3.12
N GLU A 442 -8.08 -3.18 3.66
CA GLU A 442 -8.26 -4.46 3.00
C GLU A 442 -8.93 -4.31 1.63
N ALA A 443 -9.80 -3.31 1.44
CA ALA A 443 -10.37 -2.95 0.16
C ALA A 443 -10.72 -1.45 0.09
N GLN A 444 -10.87 -0.94 -1.13
CA GLN A 444 -11.44 0.39 -1.36
C GLN A 444 -12.98 0.29 -1.32
N GLU A 445 -13.66 0.91 -0.34
CA GLU A 445 -15.12 0.66 -0.09
C GLU A 445 -16.07 1.87 -0.10
N GLY A 446 -15.59 3.10 -0.32
CA GLY A 446 -16.46 4.26 -0.58
C GLY A 446 -16.35 5.40 0.42
N ASN A 447 -15.77 5.17 1.62
CA ASN A 447 -15.42 6.24 2.57
C ASN A 447 -14.14 7.00 2.15
N GLU A 448 -14.02 7.36 0.86
CA GLU A 448 -12.83 7.96 0.25
C GLU A 448 -12.27 9.17 1.04
N ILE A 449 -13.15 9.97 1.63
CA ILE A 449 -12.79 11.14 2.44
C ILE A 449 -11.89 10.79 3.64
N MET A 450 -12.05 9.60 4.23
CA MET A 450 -11.24 9.17 5.37
C MET A 450 -9.79 8.92 4.96
N TYR A 451 -9.58 8.43 3.74
CA TYR A 451 -8.27 8.13 3.19
C TYR A 451 -7.56 9.41 2.72
N ASP A 452 -8.30 10.30 2.05
CA ASP A 452 -7.78 11.62 1.66
C ASP A 452 -7.38 12.44 2.90
N LEU A 453 -8.15 12.36 4.00
CA LEU A 453 -7.85 13.09 5.24
C LEU A 453 -6.48 12.74 5.83
N LEU A 454 -6.11 11.46 5.92
CA LEU A 454 -4.79 11.07 6.43
C LEU A 454 -3.67 11.46 5.46
N LEU A 455 -3.89 11.32 4.16
CA LEU A 455 -2.89 11.72 3.16
C LEU A 455 -2.66 13.23 3.18
N ASP A 456 -3.71 14.05 3.33
CA ASP A 456 -3.58 15.50 3.56
C ASP A 456 -2.93 15.82 4.91
N GLN A 457 -3.19 15.02 5.96
CA GLN A 457 -2.55 15.18 7.27
C GLN A 457 -1.02 15.04 7.18
N ALA A 458 -0.50 14.26 6.23
CA ALA A 458 0.95 14.14 5.95
C ALA A 458 1.60 15.44 5.45
N TRP A 459 0.80 16.47 5.15
CA TRP A 459 1.23 17.81 4.73
C TRP A 459 0.89 18.91 5.75
N SER A 460 0.36 18.54 6.92
CA SER A 460 0.01 19.47 7.99
C SER A 460 0.69 19.08 9.30
N ALA A 461 1.51 19.99 9.84
CA ALA A 461 2.19 19.81 11.13
C ALA A 461 1.27 19.94 12.36
N SER A 462 -0.01 20.22 12.14
CA SER A 462 -1.03 20.31 13.18
C SER A 462 -2.26 19.49 12.77
N PRO A 463 -3.04 18.97 13.73
CA PRO A 463 -4.27 18.26 13.40
C PRO A 463 -5.16 19.11 12.49
N ILE A 464 -5.63 18.52 11.39
CA ILE A 464 -6.51 19.19 10.44
C ILE A 464 -7.86 19.52 11.12
N ASP A 465 -8.35 20.74 10.93
CA ASP A 465 -9.71 21.11 11.31
C ASP A 465 -10.72 20.39 10.40
N THR A 466 -11.36 19.37 10.95
CA THR A 466 -12.26 18.49 10.20
C THR A 466 -13.54 19.21 9.76
N GLU A 467 -13.99 20.26 10.45
CA GLU A 467 -15.17 21.02 10.02
C GLU A 467 -14.88 21.78 8.73
N THR A 468 -13.78 22.54 8.71
CA THR A 468 -13.30 23.24 7.51
C THR A 468 -12.97 22.26 6.38
N TYR A 469 -12.33 21.13 6.70
CA TYR A 469 -11.97 20.11 5.71
C TYR A 469 -13.19 19.53 5.01
N PHE A 470 -14.20 19.10 5.76
CA PHE A 470 -15.44 18.54 5.21
C PHE A 470 -16.23 19.60 4.43
N HIS A 471 -16.25 20.85 4.89
CA HIS A 471 -16.86 21.94 4.14
C HIS A 471 -16.22 22.10 2.75
N ASN A 472 -14.88 22.16 2.69
CA ASN A 472 -14.15 22.28 1.43
C ASN A 472 -14.31 21.04 0.54
N TRP A 473 -14.38 19.85 1.16
CA TRP A 473 -14.65 18.60 0.46
C TRP A 473 -16.01 18.62 -0.24
N VAL A 474 -17.06 19.07 0.43
CA VAL A 474 -18.40 19.23 -0.17
C VAL A 474 -18.32 20.11 -1.41
N PHE A 475 -17.63 21.25 -1.31
CA PHE A 475 -17.46 22.13 -2.44
C PHE A 475 -16.76 21.43 -3.60
N ARG A 476 -15.56 20.89 -3.38
CA ARG A 476 -14.79 20.15 -4.39
C ARG A 476 -15.54 18.99 -5.02
N ARG A 477 -16.30 18.23 -4.22
CA ARG A 477 -16.96 17.00 -4.68
C ARG A 477 -18.25 17.28 -5.45
N TYR A 478 -18.98 18.35 -5.12
CA TYR A 478 -20.33 18.56 -5.65
C TYR A 478 -20.50 19.80 -6.51
N SER A 479 -19.67 20.84 -6.36
CA SER A 479 -19.90 22.13 -7.02
C SER A 479 -19.89 21.98 -8.54
N GLY A 480 -18.89 21.27 -9.08
CA GLY A 480 -18.54 21.40 -10.49
C GLY A 480 -18.28 22.88 -10.78
N THR A 481 -19.21 23.53 -11.50
CA THR A 481 -19.19 24.97 -11.78
C THR A 481 -20.36 25.74 -11.15
N GLY A 482 -21.14 25.12 -10.27
CA GLY A 482 -22.41 25.65 -9.73
C GLY A 482 -22.43 25.86 -8.21
N GLU A 483 -23.49 26.52 -7.74
CA GLU A 483 -23.77 26.66 -6.32
C GLU A 483 -24.23 25.33 -5.71
N ILE A 484 -23.83 25.08 -4.47
CA ILE A 484 -24.28 23.92 -3.68
C ILE A 484 -25.29 24.40 -2.65
N SER A 485 -26.39 23.66 -2.51
CA SER A 485 -27.41 23.93 -1.50
C SER A 485 -26.82 23.86 -0.09
N LYS A 486 -27.25 24.77 0.80
CA LYS A 486 -26.78 24.80 2.20
C LYS A 486 -27.03 23.48 2.93
N GLU A 487 -28.12 22.82 2.55
CA GLU A 487 -28.57 21.52 3.06
C GLU A 487 -27.51 20.44 2.84
N VAL A 488 -26.75 20.48 1.73
CA VAL A 488 -25.68 19.51 1.49
C VAL A 488 -24.50 19.72 2.45
N TYR A 489 -24.17 20.97 2.77
CA TYR A 489 -23.15 21.26 3.78
C TYR A 489 -23.60 20.85 5.18
N THR A 490 -24.86 21.13 5.52
CA THR A 490 -25.46 20.68 6.80
C THR A 490 -25.41 19.16 6.91
N ALA A 491 -25.83 18.45 5.85
CA ALA A 491 -25.80 17.01 5.77
C ALA A 491 -24.40 16.44 6.05
N TRP A 492 -23.39 16.92 5.34
CA TRP A 492 -22.01 16.46 5.55
C TRP A 492 -21.44 16.87 6.92
N GLY A 493 -21.88 18.00 7.48
CA GLY A 493 -21.55 18.41 8.84
C GLY A 493 -22.09 17.44 9.89
N GLU A 494 -23.32 16.95 9.72
CA GLU A 494 -23.94 15.95 10.60
C GLU A 494 -23.31 14.57 10.43
N ILE A 495 -23.08 14.12 9.18
CA ILE A 495 -22.38 12.86 8.89
C ILE A 495 -20.95 12.87 9.48
N ARG A 496 -20.23 14.00 9.36
CA ARG A 496 -18.91 14.21 9.97
C ARG A 496 -18.94 13.98 11.48
N ALA A 497 -19.88 14.62 12.17
CA ALA A 497 -19.97 14.60 13.63
C ALA A 497 -20.51 13.26 14.19
N THR A 498 -21.09 12.41 13.33
CA THR A 498 -21.71 11.13 13.71
C THR A 498 -20.90 9.94 13.20
N VAL A 499 -21.26 9.37 12.05
CA VAL A 499 -20.70 8.11 11.52
C VAL A 499 -19.22 8.17 11.19
N TYR A 500 -18.71 9.35 10.86
CA TYR A 500 -17.28 9.54 10.60
C TYR A 500 -16.46 9.88 11.85
N ASN A 501 -17.11 10.09 13.01
CA ASN A 501 -16.41 10.37 14.27
C ASN A 501 -16.73 9.31 15.34
N ASN A 502 -16.49 8.04 15.01
CA ASN A 502 -16.60 6.97 15.98
C ASN A 502 -15.51 7.11 17.06
N THR A 503 -15.93 7.43 18.28
CA THR A 503 -15.07 7.51 19.47
C THR A 503 -15.20 6.27 20.36
N ASN A 504 -16.00 5.29 19.96
CA ASN A 504 -16.18 4.05 20.69
C ASN A 504 -15.11 3.02 20.27
N SER A 505 -14.07 2.88 21.09
CA SER A 505 -12.95 1.97 20.84
C SER A 505 -13.30 0.47 20.78
N SER A 506 -14.53 0.09 21.17
CA SER A 506 -15.01 -1.29 21.00
C SER A 506 -15.50 -1.59 19.57
N ILE A 507 -15.70 -0.55 18.75
CA ILE A 507 -16.13 -0.63 17.35
C ILE A 507 -14.96 -0.19 16.48
N ILE A 508 -14.26 -1.16 15.93
CA ILE A 508 -12.96 -0.96 15.26
C ILE A 508 -13.07 -0.99 13.72
N ALA A 509 -14.29 -1.08 13.20
CA ALA A 509 -14.58 -1.15 11.77
C ALA A 509 -16.04 -0.72 11.52
N VAL A 510 -16.40 -0.57 10.26
CA VAL A 510 -17.77 -0.29 9.83
C VAL A 510 -18.80 -1.23 10.46
N THR A 511 -19.91 -0.67 10.93
CA THR A 511 -21.03 -1.44 11.48
C THR A 511 -21.64 -2.33 10.39
N LYS A 512 -21.75 -3.63 10.69
CA LYS A 512 -22.36 -4.62 9.80
C LYS A 512 -23.88 -4.47 9.75
N SER A 513 -24.40 -4.41 8.53
CA SER A 513 -25.83 -4.52 8.28
C SER A 513 -26.34 -5.91 8.65
N ILE A 514 -27.43 -5.97 9.41
CA ILE A 514 -28.08 -7.25 9.74
C ILE A 514 -28.58 -8.00 8.49
N PHE A 515 -28.74 -7.31 7.36
CA PHE A 515 -29.12 -7.91 6.09
C PHE A 515 -27.99 -8.72 5.44
N GLU A 516 -26.74 -8.50 5.83
CA GLU A 516 -25.57 -9.24 5.33
C GLU A 516 -25.28 -10.50 6.15
N LEU A 517 -25.91 -10.64 7.31
CA LEU A 517 -25.67 -11.74 8.22
C LEU A 517 -26.59 -12.92 7.94
N SER A 518 -26.10 -14.12 8.27
CA SER A 518 -26.96 -15.31 8.28
C SER A 518 -28.14 -15.11 9.23
N PRO A 519 -29.39 -15.32 8.80
CA PRO A 519 -30.57 -15.05 9.63
C PRO A 519 -30.52 -15.80 10.96
N SER A 520 -30.74 -15.07 12.05
CA SER A 520 -30.81 -15.60 13.41
C SER A 520 -31.90 -14.90 14.21
N ILE A 521 -32.56 -15.64 15.10
CA ILE A 521 -33.55 -15.10 16.04
C ILE A 521 -32.90 -14.54 17.32
N ARG A 522 -31.56 -14.54 17.41
CA ARG A 522 -30.81 -14.09 18.59
C ARG A 522 -29.73 -13.09 18.22
N ASN A 523 -29.64 -12.06 19.05
CA ASN A 523 -28.53 -11.11 19.17
C ASN A 523 -28.15 -10.31 17.92
N MET A 524 -28.92 -10.33 16.83
CA MET A 524 -28.60 -9.65 15.56
C MET A 524 -28.26 -8.15 15.64
N LEU A 525 -28.71 -7.43 16.68
CA LEU A 525 -28.46 -5.98 16.84
C LEU A 525 -27.24 -5.65 17.71
N HIS A 526 -26.73 -6.60 18.49
CA HIS A 526 -25.61 -6.39 19.41
C HIS A 526 -24.56 -7.51 19.26
N LEU A 527 -24.36 -7.97 18.02
CA LEU A 527 -23.27 -8.88 17.72
C LEU A 527 -21.96 -8.10 17.74
N GLN A 528 -20.97 -8.70 18.37
CA GLN A 528 -19.58 -8.34 18.23
C GLN A 528 -18.87 -9.58 17.69
N GLY A 529 -18.17 -9.46 16.57
CA GLY A 529 -17.41 -10.58 16.03
C GLY A 529 -16.28 -11.00 16.98
N PRO A 530 -15.76 -12.23 16.80
CA PRO A 530 -14.77 -12.82 17.70
C PRO A 530 -13.45 -12.05 17.79
N ASP A 531 -13.14 -11.22 16.81
CA ASP A 531 -11.97 -10.35 16.68
C ASP A 531 -12.33 -8.86 16.79
N GLY A 532 -13.57 -8.53 17.16
CA GLY A 532 -14.10 -7.17 17.18
C GLY A 532 -14.52 -6.64 15.81
N THR A 533 -14.17 -7.32 14.72
CA THR A 533 -14.69 -7.01 13.38
C THR A 533 -16.14 -7.50 13.26
N HIS A 534 -16.87 -7.09 12.22
CA HIS A 534 -18.26 -7.51 11.99
C HIS A 534 -19.28 -7.14 13.08
N SER A 535 -19.01 -6.09 13.87
CA SER A 535 -19.93 -5.59 14.89
C SER A 535 -21.23 -5.06 14.26
N THR A 536 -22.39 -5.40 14.83
CA THR A 536 -23.69 -4.78 14.45
C THR A 536 -24.06 -3.62 15.39
N ILE A 537 -23.18 -3.29 16.34
CA ILE A 537 -23.39 -2.19 17.27
C ILE A 537 -23.23 -0.87 16.49
N ILE A 538 -24.21 0.01 16.63
CA ILE A 538 -24.20 1.34 16.03
C ILE A 538 -23.59 2.33 17.03
N ALA A 539 -22.57 3.08 16.61
CA ALA A 539 -21.81 4.01 17.46
C ALA A 539 -22.42 5.41 17.59
N TYR A 540 -23.52 5.66 16.89
CA TYR A 540 -24.17 6.96 16.71
C TYR A 540 -25.70 6.79 16.82
N ASP A 541 -26.46 7.88 16.98
CA ASP A 541 -27.92 7.83 16.92
C ASP A 541 -28.37 7.73 15.44
N PRO A 542 -29.04 6.64 15.01
CA PRO A 542 -29.54 6.56 13.64
C PRO A 542 -30.51 7.67 13.25
N ALA A 543 -31.20 8.30 14.24
CA ALA A 543 -32.10 9.41 13.98
C ALA A 543 -31.37 10.61 13.37
N ASP A 544 -30.12 10.86 13.80
CA ASP A 544 -29.31 11.96 13.29
C ASP A 544 -29.05 11.81 11.79
N LEU A 545 -28.76 10.59 11.31
CA LEU A 545 -28.56 10.36 9.87
C LEU A 545 -29.85 10.37 9.04
N ILE A 546 -30.99 10.04 9.66
CA ILE A 546 -32.28 10.03 8.94
C ILE A 546 -32.81 11.46 8.78
N SER A 547 -32.44 12.37 9.68
CA SER A 547 -32.84 13.78 9.60
C SER A 547 -32.05 14.60 8.57
N VAL A 548 -30.90 14.08 8.12
CA VAL A 548 -30.00 14.69 7.12
C VAL A 548 -30.64 14.86 5.75
#